data_AF-A0A945EDP2-F1
#
_entry.id   AF-A0A945EDP2-F1
#
_cell.length_a   1.000
_cell.length_b   1.000
_cell.length_c   1.000
_cell.angle_alpha   90.00
_cell.angle_beta   90.00
_cell.angle_gamma   90.00
#
_symmetry.space_group_name_H-M   'P 1'
#
loop_
_entity.id
_entity.type
_entity.pdbx_description
1 polymer ?
#
loop_
_entity_poly.entity_id
_entity_poly.type
_entity_poly.pdbx_seq_one_letter_code
_entity_poly.pdbx_strand_id
1 'polypeptide(L)'
;MQAFLASTHNYAILDDHDFGPNDSDRGFWNKNESLKAFELFWANPSYGVGDISGAITFFQWGDADFFLLDNRTYRSPDKRKTGEKTQLGEDQLQWLFDNLSSSHGTFKFVVMGGQFLSTSPTYESYTNYGFDKERKRIINYIYEENIKNVVFLTGDVHFSELAVLRKKGMPTIWDITSSPLSSGVNTKAKEKDNTLRLDESVIIERNFAELKLSGTIEERIIDITYFDGDGNKIWNYSISRE
;
A
#
# COMPACT_ATOMS: atom_id res chain seq x y z
N MET A 1 -2.31 10.46 19.58
CA MET A 1 -1.17 10.28 18.66
C MET A 1 0.18 10.67 19.27
N GLN A 2 0.35 11.84 19.92
CA GLN A 2 1.68 12.32 20.39
C GLN A 2 2.54 11.28 21.14
N ALA A 3 1.98 10.61 22.15
CA ALA A 3 2.73 9.60 22.93
C ALA A 3 3.23 8.43 22.05
N PHE A 4 2.37 7.95 21.13
CA PHE A 4 2.73 6.90 20.19
C PHE A 4 3.86 7.36 19.25
N LEU A 5 3.67 8.51 18.59
CA LEU A 5 4.65 9.07 17.64
C LEU A 5 6.01 9.33 18.30
N ALA A 6 6.04 9.67 19.60
CA ALA A 6 7.28 9.91 20.35
C ALA A 6 8.01 8.62 20.79
N SER A 7 7.35 7.46 20.75
CA SER A 7 7.86 6.20 21.31
C SER A 7 8.36 5.18 20.27
N THR A 8 8.07 5.40 18.99
CA THR A 8 8.43 4.47 17.91
C THR A 8 8.92 5.21 16.66
N HIS A 9 9.64 4.51 15.80
CA HIS A 9 9.92 4.98 14.45
C HIS A 9 8.61 5.06 13.66
N ASN A 10 8.42 6.16 12.93
CA ASN A 10 7.25 6.37 12.08
C ASN A 10 7.76 6.55 10.65
N TYR A 11 7.25 5.73 9.75
CA TYR A 11 7.50 5.83 8.32
C TYR A 11 6.16 6.09 7.65
N ALA A 12 6.06 7.19 6.92
CA ALA A 12 4.79 7.66 6.38
C ALA A 12 4.85 7.77 4.85
N ILE A 13 3.71 7.55 4.21
CA ILE A 13 3.45 7.90 2.81
C ILE A 13 2.27 8.88 2.76
N LEU A 14 2.07 9.50 1.60
CA LEU A 14 0.96 10.40 1.33
C LEU A 14 -0.25 9.64 0.79
N ASP A 15 -1.44 10.18 1.03
CA ASP A 15 -2.61 9.94 0.17
C ASP A 15 -3.29 11.26 -0.25
N ASP A 16 -4.46 11.22 -0.89
CA ASP A 16 -5.11 12.40 -1.47
C ASP A 16 -5.33 13.50 -0.44
N HIS A 17 -5.77 13.17 0.77
CA HIS A 17 -6.07 14.13 1.83
C HIS A 17 -4.84 14.77 2.49
N ASP A 18 -3.65 14.21 2.33
CA ASP A 18 -2.38 14.88 2.65
C ASP A 18 -1.88 15.73 1.47
N PHE A 19 -2.24 15.33 0.25
CA PHE A 19 -1.74 15.89 -0.99
C PHE A 19 -2.56 17.10 -1.48
N GLY A 20 -3.88 17.09 -1.30
CA GLY A 20 -4.80 18.12 -1.77
C GLY A 20 -6.27 17.81 -1.43
N PRO A 21 -7.23 18.40 -2.19
CA PRO A 21 -8.63 17.97 -2.13
C PRO A 21 -8.83 16.48 -2.47
N ASN A 22 -10.02 15.95 -2.17
CA ASN A 22 -10.40 14.57 -2.50
C ASN A 22 -10.04 14.19 -3.96
N ASP A 23 -9.48 13.00 -4.13
CA ASP A 23 -9.02 12.45 -5.42
C ASP A 23 -7.93 13.27 -6.14
N SER A 24 -7.13 14.05 -5.39
CA SER A 24 -6.08 14.87 -6.00
C SER A 24 -4.99 14.03 -6.68
N ASP A 25 -4.47 14.61 -7.75
CA ASP A 25 -3.51 13.98 -8.66
C ASP A 25 -2.42 14.98 -9.07
N ARG A 26 -1.50 14.59 -9.96
CA ARG A 26 -0.35 15.42 -10.37
C ARG A 26 -0.70 16.81 -10.92
N GLY A 27 -1.95 17.05 -11.32
CA GLY A 27 -2.49 18.33 -11.77
C GLY A 27 -2.83 19.31 -10.65
N PHE A 28 -2.78 18.90 -9.38
CA PHE A 28 -2.94 19.81 -8.25
C PHE A 28 -1.82 20.85 -8.24
N TRP A 29 -2.19 22.12 -8.40
CA TRP A 29 -1.24 23.22 -8.63
C TRP A 29 -0.29 23.45 -7.45
N ASN A 30 -0.71 23.11 -6.24
CA ASN A 30 0.06 23.37 -5.02
C ASN A 30 0.74 22.12 -4.44
N LYS A 31 0.85 21.03 -5.21
CA LYS A 31 1.37 19.74 -4.74
C LYS A 31 2.75 19.81 -4.07
N ASN A 32 3.60 20.72 -4.56
CA ASN A 32 4.94 20.88 -4.00
C ASN A 32 4.89 21.46 -2.57
N GLU A 33 3.93 22.31 -2.25
CA GLU A 33 3.75 22.82 -0.88
C GLU A 33 3.14 21.76 0.04
N SER A 34 2.25 20.90 -0.48
CA SER A 34 1.77 19.73 0.28
C SER A 34 2.91 18.78 0.61
N LEU A 35 3.78 18.47 -0.36
CA LEU A 35 4.96 17.64 -0.13
C LEU A 35 5.90 18.28 0.91
N LYS A 36 6.19 19.59 0.81
CA LYS A 36 6.99 20.30 1.82
C LYS A 36 6.36 20.23 3.21
N ALA A 37 5.05 20.38 3.33
CA ALA A 37 4.37 20.27 4.62
C ALA A 37 4.50 18.85 5.20
N PHE A 38 4.38 17.84 4.35
CA PHE A 38 4.57 16.44 4.73
C PHE A 38 6.02 16.15 5.16
N GLU A 39 7.01 16.69 4.43
CA GLU A 39 8.44 16.65 4.76
C GLU A 39 8.76 17.29 6.11
N LEU A 40 8.08 18.39 6.45
CA LEU A 40 8.27 19.07 7.74
C LEU A 40 7.66 18.30 8.92
N PHE A 41 6.63 17.48 8.66
CA PHE A 41 5.90 16.79 9.70
C PHE A 41 6.47 15.40 10.00
N TRP A 42 6.74 14.62 8.96
CA TRP A 42 7.26 13.27 9.10
C TRP A 42 8.79 13.27 9.09
N ALA A 43 9.39 12.27 9.73
CA ALA A 43 10.85 12.11 9.77
C ALA A 43 11.24 10.86 8.99
N ASN A 44 10.83 10.79 7.72
CA ASN A 44 11.18 9.67 6.86
C ASN A 44 12.70 9.65 6.56
N PRO A 45 13.29 8.48 6.24
CA PRO A 45 14.68 8.38 5.84
C PRO A 45 15.06 9.26 4.65
N SER A 46 14.14 9.37 3.67
CA SER A 46 14.27 10.26 2.53
C SER A 46 12.90 10.72 2.02
N TYR A 47 12.94 11.72 1.14
CA TYR A 47 11.79 12.21 0.36
C TYR A 47 12.18 12.21 -1.10
N GLY A 48 12.00 11.05 -1.72
CA GLY A 48 12.53 10.74 -3.04
C GLY A 48 13.67 9.73 -2.98
N VAL A 49 13.99 9.19 -4.15
CA VAL A 49 15.01 8.15 -4.37
C VAL A 49 15.69 8.40 -5.71
N GLY A 50 17.03 8.52 -5.69
CA GLY A 50 17.78 8.96 -6.87
C GLY A 50 17.30 10.34 -7.35
N ASP A 51 16.92 10.42 -8.62
CA ASP A 51 16.37 11.65 -9.24
C ASP A 51 14.84 11.77 -9.12
N ILE A 52 14.18 10.82 -8.45
CA ILE A 52 12.73 10.78 -8.27
C ILE A 52 12.38 11.54 -6.99
N SER A 53 11.49 12.53 -7.09
CA SER A 53 11.00 13.32 -5.95
C SER A 53 9.65 12.81 -5.45
N GLY A 54 9.30 13.06 -4.19
CA GLY A 54 7.98 12.68 -3.64
C GLY A 54 8.10 12.06 -2.26
N ALA A 55 6.98 11.60 -1.69
CA ALA A 55 6.97 10.86 -0.43
C ALA A 55 7.38 9.38 -0.63
N ILE A 56 8.49 9.18 -1.35
CA ILE A 56 9.03 7.88 -1.71
C ILE A 56 10.24 7.63 -0.84
N THR A 57 10.31 6.48 -0.18
CA THR A 57 11.45 6.10 0.64
C THR A 57 11.58 4.58 0.69
N PHE A 58 12.72 4.14 1.21
CA PHE A 58 12.98 2.73 1.48
C PHE A 58 13.57 2.59 2.88
N PHE A 59 13.23 1.49 3.55
CA PHE A 59 13.98 1.05 4.72
C PHE A 59 13.93 -0.47 4.85
N GLN A 60 14.86 -0.99 5.63
CA GLN A 60 14.91 -2.40 6.02
C GLN A 60 14.70 -2.52 7.51
N TRP A 61 13.98 -3.55 7.93
CA TRP A 61 13.83 -3.90 9.33
C TRP A 61 14.02 -5.40 9.51
N GLY A 62 15.17 -5.79 10.07
CA GLY A 62 15.56 -7.20 10.14
C GLY A 62 15.74 -7.80 8.74
N ASP A 63 14.98 -8.84 8.43
CA ASP A 63 14.94 -9.51 7.13
C ASP A 63 13.73 -9.11 6.27
N ALA A 64 13.15 -7.92 6.51
CA ALA A 64 12.05 -7.39 5.72
C ALA A 64 12.42 -6.07 5.04
N ASP A 65 12.04 -5.96 3.78
CA ASP A 65 12.25 -4.78 2.93
C ASP A 65 10.93 -4.00 2.80
N PHE A 66 11.00 -2.68 2.96
CA PHE A 66 9.83 -1.80 2.89
C PHE A 66 10.03 -0.75 1.80
N PHE A 67 9.26 -0.86 0.72
CA PHE A 67 9.20 0.06 -0.41
C PHE A 67 7.99 0.98 -0.22
N LEU A 68 8.24 2.21 0.23
CA LEU A 68 7.19 3.20 0.48
C LEU A 68 7.02 4.06 -0.78
N LEU A 69 5.83 3.99 -1.37
CA LEU A 69 5.51 4.60 -2.66
C LEU A 69 4.67 5.87 -2.50
N ASP A 70 4.74 6.72 -3.52
CA ASP A 70 3.91 7.91 -3.69
C ASP A 70 2.98 7.72 -4.89
N ASN A 71 1.70 7.46 -4.59
CA ASN A 71 0.64 7.25 -5.59
C ASN A 71 -0.13 8.54 -5.94
N ARG A 72 0.42 9.73 -5.61
CA ARG A 72 -0.24 11.03 -5.81
C ARG A 72 0.57 11.99 -6.69
N THR A 73 1.85 12.17 -6.40
CA THR A 73 2.74 13.16 -7.04
C THR A 73 2.77 13.03 -8.57
N TYR A 74 2.73 11.79 -9.05
CA TYR A 74 2.83 11.44 -10.47
C TYR A 74 1.53 10.90 -11.08
N ARG A 75 0.48 10.74 -10.25
CA ARG A 75 -0.81 10.17 -10.66
C ARG A 75 -1.43 10.98 -11.79
N SER A 76 -1.85 10.28 -12.84
CA SER A 76 -2.55 10.90 -13.96
C SER A 76 -3.96 11.32 -13.56
N PRO A 77 -4.45 12.48 -14.03
CA PRO A 77 -5.81 12.90 -13.67
C PRO A 77 -6.87 11.93 -14.13
N ASP A 78 -7.79 11.54 -13.24
CA ASP A 78 -8.81 10.50 -13.50
C ASP A 78 -9.65 10.81 -14.74
N LYS A 79 -9.99 12.09 -14.95
CA LYS A 79 -10.80 12.56 -16.09
C LYS A 79 -10.02 12.69 -17.41
N ARG A 80 -8.69 12.58 -17.40
CA ARG A 80 -7.88 12.65 -18.63
C ARG A 80 -8.21 11.45 -19.52
N LYS A 81 -8.64 11.70 -20.77
CA LYS A 81 -9.03 10.64 -21.72
C LYS A 81 -7.89 10.15 -22.61
N THR A 82 -6.83 10.93 -22.74
CA THR A 82 -5.73 10.69 -23.68
C THR A 82 -4.44 10.31 -22.97
N GLY A 83 -3.56 9.58 -23.67
CA GLY A 83 -2.28 9.12 -23.15
C GLY A 83 -2.42 7.96 -22.16
N GLU A 84 -1.28 7.36 -21.82
CA GLU A 84 -1.24 6.30 -20.82
C GLU A 84 -1.49 6.87 -19.42
N LYS A 85 -2.24 6.09 -18.63
CA LYS A 85 -2.58 6.35 -17.23
C LYS A 85 -1.55 5.67 -16.34
N THR A 86 -1.15 6.38 -15.30
CA THR A 86 -0.16 5.92 -14.33
C THR A 86 -0.49 6.51 -12.97
N GLN A 87 -0.35 5.74 -11.88
CA GLN A 87 -0.40 6.30 -10.53
C GLN A 87 1.01 6.68 -10.04
N LEU A 88 2.01 5.82 -10.29
CA LEU A 88 3.36 5.99 -9.75
C LEU A 88 4.30 6.81 -10.64
N GLY A 89 4.02 6.89 -11.94
CA GLY A 89 4.98 7.36 -12.96
C GLY A 89 5.98 6.26 -13.36
N GLU A 90 6.58 6.41 -14.53
CA GLU A 90 7.50 5.39 -15.08
C GLU A 90 8.76 5.23 -14.23
N ASP A 91 9.37 6.33 -13.80
CA ASP A 91 10.64 6.28 -13.06
C ASP A 91 10.47 5.57 -11.72
N GLN A 92 9.36 5.81 -11.01
CA GLN A 92 9.05 5.13 -9.75
C GLN A 92 8.73 3.65 -9.96
N LEU A 93 8.08 3.28 -11.06
CA LEU A 93 7.85 1.88 -11.42
C LEU A 93 9.17 1.14 -11.66
N GLN A 94 10.08 1.74 -12.45
CA GLN A 94 11.38 1.13 -12.71
C GLN A 94 12.20 1.00 -11.43
N TRP A 95 12.19 2.04 -10.58
CA TRP A 95 12.80 1.95 -9.26
C TRP A 95 12.24 0.80 -8.44
N LEU A 96 10.91 0.64 -8.37
CA LEU A 96 10.28 -0.47 -7.65
C LEU A 96 10.70 -1.83 -8.23
N PHE A 97 10.72 -1.97 -9.56
CA PHE A 97 11.09 -3.21 -10.24
C PHE A 97 12.53 -3.60 -9.96
N ASP A 98 13.47 -2.67 -10.13
CA ASP A 98 14.90 -2.89 -9.88
C ASP A 98 15.14 -3.27 -8.41
N ASN A 99 14.41 -2.67 -7.48
CA ASN A 99 14.56 -2.95 -6.06
C ASN A 99 13.88 -4.27 -5.63
N LEU A 100 12.74 -4.63 -6.22
CA LEU A 100 12.09 -5.92 -5.92
C LEU A 100 12.93 -7.10 -6.44
N SER A 101 13.53 -6.97 -7.61
CA SER A 101 14.39 -8.01 -8.20
C SER A 101 15.74 -8.13 -7.49
N SER A 102 16.29 -7.04 -6.95
CA SER A 102 17.54 -7.06 -6.19
C SER A 102 17.37 -7.32 -4.68
N SER A 103 16.13 -7.35 -4.18
CA SER A 103 15.82 -7.52 -2.76
C SER A 103 16.21 -8.89 -2.21
N HIS A 104 16.97 -8.87 -1.11
CA HIS A 104 17.31 -10.04 -0.30
C HIS A 104 16.40 -10.24 0.92
N GLY A 105 15.45 -9.32 1.19
CA GLY A 105 14.49 -9.48 2.28
C GLY A 105 13.63 -10.74 2.13
N THR A 106 13.35 -11.43 3.22
CA THR A 106 12.44 -12.57 3.26
C THR A 106 11.04 -12.16 2.79
N PHE A 107 10.55 -11.02 3.28
CA PHE A 107 9.30 -10.38 2.85
C PHE A 107 9.59 -9.03 2.21
N LYS A 108 8.87 -8.72 1.12
CA LYS A 108 8.89 -7.43 0.43
C LYS A 108 7.56 -6.72 0.65
N PHE A 109 7.57 -5.70 1.52
CA PHE A 109 6.40 -4.87 1.76
C PHE A 109 6.38 -3.70 0.77
N VAL A 110 5.30 -3.59 0.01
CA VAL A 110 5.05 -2.47 -0.89
C VAL A 110 3.93 -1.62 -0.30
N VAL A 111 4.24 -0.39 0.11
CA VAL A 111 3.32 0.46 0.88
C VAL A 111 2.78 1.55 -0.02
N MET A 112 1.45 1.71 -0.08
CA MET A 112 0.78 2.69 -0.95
C MET A 112 -0.59 3.09 -0.42
N GLY A 113 -1.06 4.31 -0.73
CA GLY A 113 -2.30 4.84 -0.15
C GLY A 113 -3.55 4.03 -0.51
N GLY A 114 -3.81 3.85 -1.81
CA GLY A 114 -4.98 3.13 -2.31
C GLY A 114 -4.82 1.61 -2.40
N GLN A 115 -5.93 0.86 -2.35
CA GLN A 115 -5.94 -0.60 -2.53
C GLN A 115 -5.35 -1.03 -3.89
N PHE A 116 -4.48 -2.04 -3.88
CA PHE A 116 -3.78 -2.53 -5.08
C PHE A 116 -4.50 -3.72 -5.73
N LEU A 117 -4.83 -4.74 -4.95
CA LEU A 117 -5.41 -5.98 -5.47
C LEU A 117 -6.92 -5.89 -5.68
N SER A 118 -7.63 -4.95 -5.05
CA SER A 118 -9.08 -4.83 -5.14
C SER A 118 -9.61 -4.91 -6.57
N THR A 119 -10.50 -5.88 -6.84
CA THR A 119 -11.15 -6.02 -8.17
C THR A 119 -12.36 -5.12 -8.35
N SER A 120 -12.75 -4.38 -7.30
CA SER A 120 -13.90 -3.50 -7.33
C SER A 120 -13.51 -2.16 -7.98
N PRO A 121 -14.09 -1.78 -9.14
CA PRO A 121 -13.77 -0.54 -9.84
C PRO A 121 -14.49 0.64 -9.18
N THR A 122 -14.12 0.92 -7.92
CA THR A 122 -14.73 1.97 -7.10
C THR A 122 -13.65 2.93 -6.65
N TYR A 123 -13.98 4.22 -6.66
CA TYR A 123 -13.09 5.30 -6.22
C TYR A 123 -11.70 5.17 -6.85
N GLU A 124 -10.65 5.38 -6.08
CA GLU A 124 -9.29 5.55 -6.58
C GLU A 124 -8.48 4.25 -6.73
N SER A 125 -9.16 3.10 -6.65
CA SER A 125 -8.54 1.79 -6.83
C SER A 125 -7.85 1.65 -8.18
N TYR A 126 -6.80 0.82 -8.23
CA TYR A 126 -6.09 0.53 -9.48
C TYR A 126 -6.95 -0.09 -10.59
N THR A 127 -8.12 -0.64 -10.24
CA THR A 127 -9.06 -1.24 -11.19
C THR A 127 -10.04 -0.24 -11.77
N ASN A 128 -9.96 1.03 -11.37
CA ASN A 128 -10.76 2.12 -11.91
C ASN A 128 -9.93 3.09 -12.79
N TYR A 129 -10.62 3.98 -13.51
CA TYR A 129 -10.06 5.11 -14.27
C TYR A 129 -8.93 4.82 -15.29
N GLY A 130 -8.75 3.55 -15.66
CA GLY A 130 -7.78 3.10 -16.67
C GLY A 130 -6.37 2.82 -16.14
N PHE A 131 -6.19 2.65 -14.82
CA PHE A 131 -4.89 2.27 -14.22
C PHE A 131 -4.60 0.75 -14.30
N ASP A 132 -5.48 -0.03 -14.93
CA ASP A 132 -5.38 -1.49 -15.01
C ASP A 132 -4.13 -1.97 -15.74
N LYS A 133 -3.64 -1.19 -16.71
CA LYS A 133 -2.39 -1.49 -17.42
C LYS A 133 -1.18 -1.43 -16.49
N GLU A 134 -1.07 -0.39 -15.66
CA GLU A 134 0.01 -0.27 -14.68
C GLU A 134 -0.07 -1.39 -13.63
N ARG A 135 -1.28 -1.68 -13.11
CA ARG A 135 -1.50 -2.82 -12.20
C ARG A 135 -1.00 -4.14 -12.81
N LYS A 136 -1.36 -4.40 -14.07
CA LYS A 136 -0.92 -5.59 -14.81
C LYS A 136 0.59 -5.62 -14.99
N ARG A 137 1.24 -4.49 -15.28
CA ARG A 137 2.71 -4.41 -15.38
C ARG A 137 3.37 -4.83 -14.07
N ILE A 138 2.90 -4.31 -12.92
CA ILE A 138 3.46 -4.67 -11.61
C ILE A 138 3.26 -6.15 -11.30
N ILE A 139 2.04 -6.69 -11.48
CA ILE A 139 1.75 -8.11 -11.23
C ILE A 139 2.57 -9.01 -12.15
N ASN A 140 2.65 -8.67 -13.45
CA ASN A 140 3.40 -9.46 -14.41
C ASN A 140 4.89 -9.45 -14.09
N TYR A 141 5.46 -8.30 -13.70
CA TYR A 141 6.86 -8.21 -13.30
C TYR A 141 7.17 -9.14 -12.12
N ILE A 142 6.32 -9.12 -11.07
CA ILE A 142 6.46 -10.03 -9.92
C ILE A 142 6.45 -11.50 -10.35
N TYR A 143 5.60 -11.86 -11.32
CA TYR A 143 5.52 -13.23 -11.84
C TYR A 143 6.69 -13.61 -12.75
N GLU A 144 7.10 -12.71 -13.64
CA GLU A 144 8.16 -12.95 -14.63
C GLU A 144 9.53 -13.09 -13.94
N GLU A 145 9.80 -12.27 -12.92
CA GLU A 145 11.01 -12.34 -12.10
C GLU A 145 10.90 -13.35 -10.94
N ASN A 146 9.74 -14.02 -10.80
CA ASN A 146 9.45 -14.98 -9.75
C ASN A 146 9.75 -14.43 -8.33
N ILE A 147 9.37 -13.17 -8.08
CA ILE A 147 9.58 -12.48 -6.82
C ILE A 147 8.57 -13.01 -5.79
N LYS A 148 9.07 -13.69 -4.77
CA LYS A 148 8.27 -14.28 -3.70
C LYS A 148 8.00 -13.31 -2.56
N ASN A 149 6.97 -13.63 -1.77
CA ASN A 149 6.67 -12.96 -0.49
C ASN A 149 6.41 -11.46 -0.61
N VAL A 150 5.73 -11.04 -1.69
CA VAL A 150 5.31 -9.66 -1.90
C VAL A 150 3.99 -9.39 -1.18
N VAL A 151 3.99 -8.38 -0.32
CA VAL A 151 2.84 -7.98 0.50
C VAL A 151 2.60 -6.50 0.33
N PHE A 152 1.46 -6.13 -0.22
CA PHE A 152 1.01 -4.75 -0.28
C PHE A 152 0.40 -4.34 1.07
N LEU A 153 0.73 -3.13 1.53
CA LEU A 153 0.10 -2.50 2.69
C LEU A 153 -0.65 -1.26 2.20
N THR A 154 -1.98 -1.25 2.33
CA THR A 154 -2.83 -0.20 1.75
C THR A 154 -3.88 0.35 2.72
N GLY A 155 -4.53 1.45 2.33
CA GLY A 155 -5.56 2.13 3.11
C GLY A 155 -6.69 2.70 2.23
N ASP A 156 -6.98 4.00 2.40
CA ASP A 156 -7.98 4.82 1.66
C ASP A 156 -9.46 4.45 1.92
N VAL A 157 -9.81 3.17 1.84
CA VAL A 157 -11.19 2.75 1.55
C VAL A 157 -12.17 2.75 2.73
N HIS A 158 -11.74 3.18 3.92
CA HIS A 158 -12.56 3.32 5.12
C HIS A 158 -13.19 2.00 5.64
N PHE A 159 -12.58 0.88 5.32
CA PHE A 159 -12.78 -0.44 5.93
C PHE A 159 -11.47 -1.23 5.80
N SER A 160 -11.35 -2.34 6.54
CA SER A 160 -10.18 -3.21 6.43
C SER A 160 -10.54 -4.54 5.80
N GLU A 161 -9.59 -5.14 5.10
CA GLU A 161 -9.70 -6.48 4.53
C GLU A 161 -8.32 -7.06 4.21
N LEU A 162 -8.29 -8.37 4.00
CA LEU A 162 -7.17 -9.08 3.41
C LEU A 162 -7.58 -9.57 2.01
N ALA A 163 -6.80 -9.20 1.00
CA ALA A 163 -6.94 -9.73 -0.34
C ALA A 163 -5.70 -10.54 -0.74
N VAL A 164 -5.91 -11.56 -1.57
CA VAL A 164 -4.87 -12.48 -2.01
C VAL A 164 -5.05 -12.83 -3.47
N LEU A 165 -3.99 -12.65 -4.25
CA LEU A 165 -3.92 -13.11 -5.63
C LEU A 165 -3.11 -14.39 -5.69
N ARG A 166 -3.80 -15.51 -5.92
CA ARG A 166 -3.18 -16.83 -6.12
C ARG A 166 -3.31 -17.26 -7.58
N LYS A 167 -2.20 -17.70 -8.17
CA LYS A 167 -2.16 -18.31 -9.49
C LYS A 167 -1.23 -19.51 -9.47
N LYS A 168 -1.70 -20.65 -9.98
CA LYS A 168 -0.94 -21.91 -9.97
C LYS A 168 0.44 -21.70 -10.63
N GLY A 169 1.50 -22.06 -9.90
CA GLY A 169 2.88 -21.97 -10.38
C GLY A 169 3.47 -20.55 -10.38
N MET A 170 2.79 -19.57 -9.80
CA MET A 170 3.27 -18.21 -9.63
C MET A 170 3.36 -17.85 -8.15
N PRO A 171 4.23 -16.91 -7.75
CA PRO A 171 4.24 -16.35 -6.40
C PRO A 171 2.87 -15.83 -5.96
N THR A 172 2.52 -15.96 -4.67
CA THR A 172 1.33 -15.31 -4.12
C THR A 172 1.61 -13.84 -3.84
N ILE A 173 0.67 -12.97 -4.23
CA ILE A 173 0.69 -11.55 -3.88
C ILE A 173 -0.42 -11.29 -2.87
N TRP A 174 -0.07 -10.66 -1.76
CA TRP A 174 -1.01 -10.28 -0.70
C TRP A 174 -1.25 -8.78 -0.70
N ASP A 175 -2.42 -8.35 -0.22
CA ASP A 175 -2.78 -6.95 0.00
C ASP A 175 -3.52 -6.85 1.34
N ILE A 176 -2.84 -6.25 2.33
CA ILE A 176 -3.33 -6.02 3.68
C ILE A 176 -3.83 -4.57 3.71
N THR A 177 -5.15 -4.40 3.65
CA THR A 177 -5.79 -3.09 3.73
C THR A 177 -6.19 -2.78 5.17
N SER A 178 -5.64 -1.72 5.78
CA SER A 178 -6.01 -1.25 7.12
C SER A 178 -6.62 0.16 7.09
N SER A 179 -7.92 0.26 7.34
CA SER A 179 -8.64 1.53 7.40
C SER A 179 -10.01 1.39 8.10
N PRO A 180 -10.59 2.48 8.65
CA PRO A 180 -9.96 3.74 9.00
C PRO A 180 -9.51 3.77 10.47
N LEU A 181 -8.40 4.47 10.75
CA LEU A 181 -8.00 4.73 12.14
C LEU A 181 -8.94 5.74 12.82
N SER A 182 -9.24 6.87 12.15
CA SER A 182 -10.03 7.98 12.72
C SER A 182 -11.15 8.49 11.82
N SER A 183 -11.11 8.26 10.51
CA SER A 183 -12.14 8.69 9.57
C SER A 183 -13.50 8.00 9.83
N GLY A 184 -14.53 8.42 9.10
CA GLY A 184 -15.82 7.72 9.09
C GLY A 184 -15.69 6.34 8.46
N VAL A 185 -16.47 5.37 8.93
CA VAL A 185 -16.44 3.99 8.45
C VAL A 185 -17.32 3.83 7.21
N ASN A 186 -16.82 3.13 6.20
CA ASN A 186 -17.58 2.78 5.01
C ASN A 186 -18.42 1.52 5.27
N THR A 187 -19.69 1.74 5.63
CA THR A 187 -20.64 0.66 5.96
C THR A 187 -21.02 -0.23 4.78
N LYS A 188 -20.64 0.15 3.55
CA LYS A 188 -20.93 -0.56 2.30
C LYS A 188 -19.76 -1.45 1.84
N ALA A 189 -18.77 -1.71 2.69
CA ALA A 189 -17.61 -2.53 2.33
C ALA A 189 -17.96 -3.90 1.71
N LYS A 190 -19.03 -4.55 2.20
CA LYS A 190 -19.53 -5.84 1.71
C LYS A 190 -20.31 -5.75 0.39
N GLU A 191 -20.75 -4.56 -0.01
CA GLU A 191 -21.38 -4.34 -1.31
C GLU A 191 -20.35 -4.25 -2.44
N LYS A 192 -19.08 -4.00 -2.11
CA LYS A 192 -18.00 -3.95 -3.09
C LYS A 192 -17.65 -5.36 -3.58
N ASP A 193 -17.69 -5.57 -4.89
CA ASP A 193 -17.28 -6.82 -5.51
C ASP A 193 -15.75 -6.93 -5.63
N ASN A 194 -15.10 -7.35 -4.54
CA ASN A 194 -13.67 -7.69 -4.54
C ASN A 194 -13.50 -9.21 -4.48
N THR A 195 -13.35 -9.83 -5.65
CA THR A 195 -13.23 -11.29 -5.84
C THR A 195 -11.93 -11.89 -5.30
N LEU A 196 -10.95 -11.06 -4.95
CA LEU A 196 -9.67 -11.51 -4.38
C LEU A 196 -9.64 -11.41 -2.86
N ARG A 197 -10.71 -10.92 -2.25
CA ARG A 197 -10.83 -10.76 -0.80
C ARG A 197 -11.02 -12.11 -0.11
N LEU A 198 -10.51 -12.23 1.11
CA LEU A 198 -11.00 -13.23 2.07
C LEU A 198 -12.25 -12.67 2.76
N ASP A 199 -13.42 -13.23 2.49
CA ASP A 199 -14.71 -12.66 2.93
C ASP A 199 -14.81 -12.48 4.45
N GLU A 200 -14.18 -13.36 5.23
CA GLU A 200 -14.15 -13.30 6.70
C GLU A 200 -13.28 -12.17 7.25
N SER A 201 -12.41 -11.56 6.42
CA SER A 201 -11.48 -10.52 6.84
C SER A 201 -12.07 -9.11 6.87
N VAL A 202 -13.32 -8.93 6.43
CA VAL A 202 -13.94 -7.60 6.29
C VAL A 202 -14.26 -7.00 7.66
N ILE A 203 -13.64 -5.86 7.96
CA ILE A 203 -13.86 -5.10 9.19
C ILE A 203 -14.50 -3.76 8.86
N ILE A 204 -15.67 -3.51 9.44
CA ILE A 204 -16.49 -2.31 9.22
C ILE A 204 -16.60 -1.53 10.54
N GLU A 205 -15.43 -1.19 11.08
CA GLU A 205 -15.28 -0.34 12.27
C GLU A 205 -13.91 0.32 12.25
N ARG A 206 -13.68 1.29 13.13
CA ARG A 206 -12.35 1.91 13.25
C ARG A 206 -11.38 0.91 13.85
N ASN A 207 -10.24 0.75 13.19
CA ASN A 207 -9.26 -0.27 13.54
C ASN A 207 -7.85 0.13 13.11
N PHE A 208 -6.87 -0.67 13.55
CA PHE A 208 -5.52 -0.68 13.02
C PHE A 208 -5.00 -2.12 12.96
N ALA A 209 -4.03 -2.37 12.08
CA ALA A 209 -3.35 -3.67 11.96
C ALA A 209 -1.98 -3.65 12.65
N GLU A 210 -1.67 -4.71 13.38
CA GLU A 210 -0.33 -5.07 13.81
C GLU A 210 0.19 -6.21 12.92
N LEU A 211 1.43 -6.09 12.47
CA LEU A 211 2.16 -7.14 11.76
C LEU A 211 3.32 -7.61 12.61
N LYS A 212 3.32 -8.87 13.01
CA LYS A 212 4.41 -9.49 13.76
C LYS A 212 5.15 -10.50 12.90
N LEU A 213 6.42 -10.23 12.63
CA LEU A 213 7.30 -11.16 11.94
C LEU A 213 8.02 -12.05 12.96
N SER A 214 7.94 -13.37 12.78
CA SER A 214 8.52 -14.36 13.70
C SER A 214 9.05 -15.61 12.98
N GLY A 215 9.79 -16.47 13.67
CA GLY A 215 10.41 -17.68 13.08
C GLY A 215 11.88 -17.51 12.68
N THR A 216 12.43 -18.52 12.00
CA THR A 216 13.74 -18.44 11.31
C THR A 216 13.59 -17.73 9.97
N ILE A 217 14.67 -17.50 9.22
CA ILE A 217 14.58 -16.94 7.87
C ILE A 217 13.83 -17.90 6.95
N GLU A 218 14.07 -19.21 7.10
CA GLU A 218 13.49 -20.30 6.32
C GLU A 218 12.01 -20.55 6.66
N GLU A 219 11.61 -20.26 7.90
CA GLU A 219 10.26 -20.51 8.41
C GLU A 219 9.57 -19.20 8.84
N ARG A 220 9.92 -18.08 8.21
CA ARG A 220 9.39 -16.75 8.55
C ARG A 220 7.87 -16.73 8.36
N ILE A 221 7.17 -16.18 9.36
CA ILE A 221 5.71 -15.99 9.34
C ILE A 221 5.41 -14.52 9.63
N ILE A 222 4.41 -13.97 8.96
CA ILE A 222 3.73 -12.72 9.34
C ILE A 222 2.42 -13.09 10.03
N ASP A 223 2.29 -12.73 11.31
CA ASP A 223 1.01 -12.72 12.00
C ASP A 223 0.38 -11.34 11.87
N ILE A 224 -0.78 -11.28 11.21
CA ILE A 224 -1.60 -10.09 11.02
C ILE A 224 -2.67 -10.10 12.09
N THR A 225 -2.76 -9.05 12.91
CA THR A 225 -3.86 -8.90 13.88
C THR A 225 -4.46 -7.51 13.75
N TYR A 226 -5.77 -7.45 13.55
CA TYR A 226 -6.51 -6.20 13.59
C TYR A 226 -7.08 -5.95 14.98
N PHE A 227 -6.98 -4.72 15.43
CA PHE A 227 -7.47 -4.25 16.71
C PHE A 227 -8.46 -3.11 16.54
N ASP A 228 -9.48 -3.06 17.42
CA ASP A 228 -10.39 -1.92 17.52
C ASP A 228 -9.72 -0.72 18.21
N GLY A 229 -10.45 0.39 18.35
CA GLY A 229 -9.97 1.60 19.01
C GLY A 229 -9.67 1.46 20.51
N ASP A 230 -10.16 0.40 21.14
CA ASP A 230 -9.94 0.07 22.56
C ASP A 230 -8.80 -0.94 22.76
N GLY A 231 -8.23 -1.46 21.66
CA GLY A 231 -7.14 -2.44 21.67
C GLY A 231 -7.61 -3.89 21.78
N ASN A 232 -8.89 -4.18 21.55
CA ASN A 232 -9.38 -5.56 21.47
C ASN A 232 -9.11 -6.14 20.09
N LYS A 233 -8.77 -7.43 20.03
CA LYS A 233 -8.56 -8.14 18.77
C LYS A 233 -9.90 -8.35 18.05
N ILE A 234 -9.96 -7.95 16.78
CA ILE A 234 -11.13 -8.14 15.90
C ILE A 234 -10.95 -9.41 15.07
N TRP A 235 -9.83 -9.52 14.37
CA TRP A 235 -9.55 -10.57 13.40
C TRP A 235 -8.04 -10.79 13.26
N ASN A 236 -7.62 -12.01 12.95
CA ASN A 236 -6.23 -12.33 12.73
C ASN A 236 -6.04 -13.37 11.62
N TYR A 237 -4.86 -13.35 10.99
CA TYR A 237 -4.46 -14.29 9.96
C TYR A 237 -2.93 -14.40 9.90
N SER A 238 -2.42 -15.55 9.46
CA SER A 238 -0.97 -15.77 9.36
C SER A 238 -0.57 -16.08 7.92
N ILE A 239 0.49 -15.45 7.45
CA ILE A 239 1.09 -15.70 6.13
C ILE A 239 2.46 -16.35 6.35
N SER A 240 2.63 -17.56 5.86
CA SER A 240 3.94 -18.23 5.80
C SER A 240 4.71 -17.79 4.56
N ARG A 241 6.04 -17.70 4.71
CA ARG A 241 6.98 -17.55 3.59
C ARG A 241 6.82 -18.67 2.55
N GLU A 242 6.97 -18.32 1.27
CA GLU A 242 7.06 -19.21 0.09
C GLU A 242 8.48 -19.67 -0.27
#